data_AF-A0A844FWK9-F1
#
_entry.id   AF-A0A844FWK9-F1
#
_cell.length_a   1.000
_cell.length_b   1.000
_cell.length_c   1.000
_cell.angle_alpha   90.00
_cell.angle_beta   90.00
_cell.angle_gamma   90.00
#
_symmetry.space_group_name_H-M   'P 1'
#
loop_
_entity.id
_entity.type
_entity.pdbx_description
1 polymer ?
#
loop_
_entity_poly.entity_id
_entity_poly.type
_entity_poly.pdbx_seq_one_letter_code
_entity_poly.pdbx_strand_id
1 'polypeptide(L)' 'VGVTIETFIEIINDYIIWYNTKRIKASLGYLSPMEYRQSLGLI' A
#
# COMPACT_ATOMS: atom_id res chain seq x y z
N VAL A 1 -10.45 19.20 -17.78
CA VAL A 1 -9.01 18.84 -17.73
C VAL A 1 -8.94 17.35 -17.42
N GLY A 2 -8.31 16.57 -18.29
CA GLY A 2 -8.17 15.12 -18.11
C GLY A 2 -6.83 14.77 -17.45
N VAL A 3 -6.75 13.58 -16.87
CA VAL A 3 -5.50 12.99 -16.40
C VAL A 3 -4.91 12.18 -17.57
N THR A 4 -3.61 12.30 -17.83
CA THR A 4 -2.97 11.45 -18.85
C THR A 4 -2.83 10.02 -18.33
N ILE A 5 -2.60 9.05 -19.23
CA ILE A 5 -2.38 7.66 -18.81
C ILE A 5 -1.14 7.55 -17.92
N GLU A 6 -0.10 8.32 -18.22
CA GLU A 6 1.15 8.34 -17.45
C GLU A 6 0.89 8.82 -16.02
N THR A 7 0.22 9.96 -15.85
CA THR A 7 -0.13 10.48 -14.52
C THR A 7 -1.06 9.53 -13.77
N PHE A 8 -1.99 8.86 -14.47
CA PHE A 8 -2.84 7.86 -13.84
C PHE A 8 -2.03 6.67 -13.30
N ILE A 9 -1.06 6.18 -14.07
CA ILE A 9 -0.17 5.09 -13.65
C ILE A 9 0.62 5.48 -12.40
N GLU A 10 1.18 6.69 -12.37
CA GLU A 10 1.93 7.22 -11.22
C GLU A 10 1.08 7.25 -9.96
N ILE A 11 -0.14 7.82 -10.04
CA ILE A 11 -1.07 7.91 -8.91
C ILE A 11 -1.41 6.50 -8.37
N ILE A 12 -1.67 5.55 -9.26
CA ILE A 12 -1.98 4.17 -8.86
C ILE A 12 -0.77 3.50 -8.20
N ASN A 13 0.43 3.67 -8.75
CA ASN A 13 1.64 3.12 -8.18
C ASN A 13 1.89 3.65 -6.76
N ASP A 14 1.78 4.97 -6.58
CA ASP A 14 1.98 5.61 -5.28
C ASP A 14 0.94 5.13 -4.25
N TYR A 15 -0.32 4.99 -4.68
CA TYR A 15 -1.37 4.44 -3.83
C TYR A 15 -1.07 2.99 -3.42
N ILE A 16 -0.61 2.14 -4.33
CA ILE A 16 -0.26 0.74 -4.03
C ILE A 16 0.88 0.68 -3.01
N ILE A 17 1.92 1.50 -3.20
CA ILE A 17 3.05 1.58 -2.26
C ILE A 17 2.57 2.02 -0.88
N TRP A 18 1.78 3.09 -0.81
CA TRP A 18 1.22 3.57 0.45
C TRP A 18 0.32 2.53 1.13
N TYR A 19 -0.56 1.89 0.37
CA TYR A 19 -1.48 0.87 0.89
C TYR A 19 -0.70 -0.30 1.50
N ASN A 20 0.37 -0.75 0.84
CA ASN A 20 1.15 -1.88 1.30
C ASN A 20 2.06 -1.55 2.49
N THR A 21 2.58 -0.31 2.58
CA THR A 21 3.68 0.01 3.50
C THR A 21 3.33 1.02 4.59
N LYS A 22 2.27 1.82 4.43
CA LYS A 22 1.92 2.92 5.34
C LYS A 22 0.51 2.82 5.91
N ARG A 23 -0.43 2.22 5.17
CA ARG A 23 -1.80 2.07 5.66
C ARG A 23 -1.86 1.10 6.84
N ILE A 24 -2.32 1.57 7.99
CA ILE A 24 -2.51 0.74 9.19
C ILE A 24 -3.93 0.16 9.25
N LYS A 25 -4.06 -1.12 9.62
CA LYS A 25 -5.35 -1.81 9.75
C LYS A 25 -5.52 -2.46 11.12
N ALA A 26 -6.59 -2.11 11.84
CA ALA A 26 -6.90 -2.67 13.16
C ALA A 26 -7.00 -4.21 13.14
N SER A 27 -7.61 -4.78 12.09
CA SER A 27 -7.72 -6.26 11.96
C SER A 27 -6.38 -6.97 11.75
N LEU A 28 -5.29 -6.25 11.49
CA LEU A 28 -3.93 -6.78 11.38
C LEU A 28 -3.14 -6.55 12.68
N GLY A 29 -3.80 -6.21 13.78
CA GLY A 29 -3.13 -5.82 15.02
C GLY A 29 -2.51 -4.44 14.95
N TYR A 30 -3.13 -3.51 14.19
CA TYR A 30 -2.62 -2.16 13.97
C TYR A 30 -1.26 -2.12 13.26
N LEU A 31 -1.03 -3.07 12.35
CA LEU A 31 0.13 -3.13 11.46
C LEU A 31 -0.25 -2.72 10.03
N SER A 32 0.75 -2.29 9.24
CA SER A 32 0.62 -2.23 7.79
C SER A 32 0.60 -3.63 7.17
N PRO A 33 0.09 -3.79 5.93
CA PRO A 33 0.13 -5.08 5.24
C PRO A 33 1.54 -5.69 5.15
N MET A 34 2.56 -4.87 4.93
CA MET A 34 3.95 -5.33 4.89
C MET A 34 4.44 -5.80 6.26
N GLU A 35 4.24 -5.00 7.32
CA GLU A 35 4.65 -5.37 8.68
C GLU A 35 3.92 -6.62 9.17
N TYR A 36 2.64 -6.77 8.82
CA TYR A 36 1.87 -7.97 9.13
C TYR A 36 2.43 -9.22 8.42
N ARG A 37 2.86 -9.11 7.15
CA ARG A 37 3.51 -10.25 6.47
C ARG A 37 4.86 -10.60 7.09
N GLN A 38 5.63 -9.60 7.52
CA GLN A 38 6.90 -9.81 8.24
C GLN A 38 6.68 -10.51 9.58
N SER A 39 5.66 -10.12 10.36
CA SER A 39 5.36 -10.77 11.63
C SER A 39 4.91 -12.22 11.48
N LEU A 40 4.40 -12.59 10.29
CA LEU A 40 4.09 -13.97 9.92
C LEU A 40 5.26 -14.75 9.30
N GLY A 41 6.41 -14.11 9.06
CA GLY A 41 7.58 -14.73 8.40
C GLY A 41 7.34 -15.09 6.93
N LEU A 42 6.41 -14.41 6.25
CA LEU A 42 6.07 -14.66 4.84
C LEU A 42 6.96 -13.89 3.85
N ILE A 43 7.77 -12.96 4.36
CA ILE A 43 8.74 -12.13 3.63
C ILE A 43 9.95 -11.85 4.52
#